data_AF-A0A225UC81-F1
#
_entry.id   AF-A0A225UC81-F1
#
_cell.length_a   1.000
_cell.length_b   1.000
_cell.length_c   1.000
_cell.angle_alpha   90.00
_cell.angle_beta   90.00
_cell.angle_gamma   90.00
#
_symmetry.space_group_name_H-M   'P 1'
#
loop_
_entity.id
_entity.type
_entity.pdbx_description
1 polymer ?
#
loop_
_entity_poly.entity_id
_entity_poly.type
_entity_poly.pdbx_seq_one_letter_code
_entity_poly.pdbx_strand_id
1 'polypeptide(L)'
;MRKNSLARAHLTEELRLRRINAALAQVGLTLPNSSYPYQSGTSAGADHLLNLPLKLSEYVRRTRVPLAQFVELARGQTQSDYRPNKNLVPEVISVLCAGYPRLVELLQIANEGVRVQLARVPPANSRLPPNHGSADERVNILRKNIRKDQDEWRCLVLDSDLLEI
;
A
#
# COMPACT_ATOMS: atom_id res chain seq x y z
N MET A 1 3.90 -6.11 -26.74
CA MET A 1 4.33 -5.45 -25.48
C MET A 1 3.27 -5.47 -24.37
N ARG A 2 2.03 -5.00 -24.59
CA ARG A 2 0.97 -4.93 -23.55
C ARG A 2 0.53 -6.27 -22.92
N LYS A 3 0.50 -7.37 -23.68
CA LYS A 3 0.13 -8.70 -23.14
C LYS A 3 1.15 -9.19 -22.10
N ASN A 4 2.45 -8.99 -22.34
CA ASN A 4 3.51 -9.39 -21.42
C ASN A 4 3.51 -8.53 -20.14
N SER A 5 3.17 -7.23 -20.23
CA SER A 5 3.09 -6.36 -19.06
C SER A 5 1.94 -6.74 -18.13
N LEU A 6 0.77 -7.07 -18.69
CA LEU A 6 -0.40 -7.50 -17.90
C LEU A 6 -0.13 -8.84 -17.20
N ALA A 7 0.38 -9.83 -17.94
CA ALA A 7 0.74 -11.14 -17.37
C ALA A 7 1.76 -11.02 -16.24
N ARG A 8 2.80 -10.19 -16.42
CA ARG A 8 3.80 -9.91 -15.38
C ARG A 8 3.19 -9.25 -14.15
N ALA A 9 2.30 -8.28 -14.34
CA ALA A 9 1.61 -7.61 -13.23
C ALA A 9 0.77 -8.60 -12.42
N HIS A 10 0.00 -9.46 -13.08
CA HIS A 10 -0.77 -10.52 -12.42
C HIS A 10 0.12 -11.49 -11.63
N LEU A 11 1.20 -12.00 -12.24
CA LEU A 11 2.11 -12.91 -11.56
C LEU A 11 2.80 -12.26 -10.35
N THR A 12 3.20 -11.00 -10.49
CA THR A 12 3.79 -10.22 -9.39
C THR A 12 2.80 -10.08 -8.24
N GLU A 13 1.55 -9.76 -8.55
CA GLU A 13 0.49 -9.61 -7.56
C GLU A 13 0.18 -10.94 -6.86
N GLU A 14 0.11 -12.03 -7.61
CA GLU A 14 -0.12 -13.37 -7.05
C GLU A 14 1.01 -13.79 -6.09
N LEU A 15 2.27 -13.59 -6.49
CA LEU A 15 3.43 -13.89 -5.64
C LEU A 15 3.45 -13.01 -4.38
N ARG A 16 3.11 -11.72 -4.52
CA ARG A 16 2.99 -10.78 -3.39
C ARG A 16 1.95 -11.26 -2.39
N LEU A 17 0.74 -11.59 -2.84
CA LEU A 17 -0.34 -12.08 -1.98
C LEU A 17 -0.01 -13.42 -1.31
N ARG A 18 0.62 -14.35 -2.04
CA ARG A 18 1.09 -15.62 -1.45
C ARG A 18 2.09 -15.39 -0.31
N ARG A 19 3.03 -14.46 -0.48
CA ARG A 19 4.02 -14.11 0.56
C ARG A 19 3.37 -13.45 1.78
N ILE A 20 2.46 -12.50 1.56
CA ILE A 20 1.71 -11.87 2.66
C ILE A 20 0.93 -12.94 3.42
N ASN A 21 0.22 -13.83 2.73
CA ASN A 21 -0.55 -14.89 3.38
C ASN A 21 0.36 -15.85 4.16
N ALA A 22 1.53 -16.21 3.63
CA ALA A 22 2.50 -17.03 4.34
C ALA A 22 3.02 -16.34 5.61
N ALA A 23 3.33 -15.03 5.56
CA ALA A 23 3.75 -14.26 6.71
C ALA A 23 2.65 -14.17 7.79
N LEU A 24 1.41 -13.91 7.39
CA LEU A 24 0.26 -13.91 8.31
C LEU A 24 0.06 -15.28 8.98
N ALA A 25 0.19 -16.37 8.20
CA ALA A 25 0.01 -17.72 8.71
C ALA A 25 1.02 -18.08 9.82
N GLN A 26 2.25 -17.54 9.76
CA GLN A 26 3.27 -17.75 10.80
C GLN A 26 2.84 -17.26 12.18
N VAL A 27 1.91 -16.31 12.24
CA VAL A 27 1.35 -15.78 13.51
C VAL A 27 -0.12 -16.13 13.70
N GLY A 28 -0.61 -17.15 12.99
CA GLY A 28 -2.00 -17.63 13.11
C GLY A 28 -3.04 -16.64 12.57
N LEU A 29 -2.67 -15.81 11.60
CA LEU A 29 -3.57 -14.91 10.88
C LEU A 29 -3.77 -15.40 9.44
N THR A 30 -4.88 -14.99 8.84
CA THR A 30 -5.18 -15.26 7.43
C THR A 30 -5.65 -13.98 6.75
N LEU A 31 -5.37 -13.86 5.45
CA LEU A 31 -5.99 -12.78 4.67
C LEU A 31 -7.52 -12.92 4.71
N PRO A 32 -8.26 -11.81 4.83
CA PRO A 32 -9.70 -11.86 4.71
C PRO A 32 -10.09 -12.31 3.30
N ASN A 33 -11.10 -13.17 3.24
CA ASN A 33 -11.72 -13.67 2.03
C ASN A 33 -12.48 -12.53 1.34
N SER A 34 -12.69 -12.63 0.01
CA SER A 34 -13.45 -11.65 -0.78
C SER A 34 -14.91 -11.47 -0.34
N SER A 35 -15.41 -12.35 0.53
CA SER A 35 -16.77 -12.33 1.09
C SER A 35 -16.93 -11.46 2.34
N TYR A 36 -15.89 -10.73 2.77
CA TYR A 36 -16.02 -9.87 3.94
C TYR A 36 -17.10 -8.81 3.71
N PRO A 37 -18.02 -8.59 4.67
CA PRO A 37 -19.13 -7.67 4.49
C PRO A 37 -18.61 -6.26 4.20
N TYR A 38 -18.96 -5.75 3.02
CA TYR A 38 -18.65 -4.39 2.58
C TYR A 38 -19.45 -3.32 3.34
N GLN A 39 -20.56 -3.74 3.94
CA GLN A 39 -21.50 -2.91 4.66
C GLN A 39 -22.14 -3.67 5.83
N SER A 40 -22.54 -2.95 6.87
CA SER A 40 -23.48 -3.40 7.90
C SER A 40 -24.79 -2.61 7.81
N GLY A 41 -25.94 -3.28 7.98
CA GLY A 41 -27.26 -2.66 7.96
C GLY A 41 -28.06 -2.90 6.65
N THR A 42 -29.29 -2.37 6.59
CA THR A 42 -30.18 -2.45 5.42
C THR A 42 -29.94 -1.27 4.46
N SER A 43 -30.34 -1.43 3.20
CA SER A 43 -30.01 -0.56 2.05
C SER A 43 -30.30 0.95 2.22
N ALA A 44 -31.14 1.35 3.17
CA ALA A 44 -31.46 2.75 3.46
C ALA A 44 -30.49 3.43 4.46
N GLY A 45 -29.59 2.68 5.12
CA GLY A 45 -28.70 3.18 6.18
C GLY A 45 -27.46 2.32 6.39
N ALA A 46 -26.88 1.81 5.31
CA ALA A 46 -25.76 0.88 5.36
C ALA A 46 -24.44 1.59 5.72
N ASP A 47 -23.79 1.15 6.80
CA ASP A 47 -22.45 1.61 7.20
C ASP A 47 -21.38 0.80 6.49
N HIS A 48 -20.51 1.47 5.75
CA HIS A 48 -19.37 0.84 5.08
C HIS A 48 -18.30 0.41 6.08
N LEU A 49 -17.84 -0.83 5.96
CA LEU A 49 -16.84 -1.43 6.83
C LEU A 49 -15.46 -1.50 6.16
N LEU A 50 -14.40 -1.40 6.97
CA LEU A 50 -13.02 -1.66 6.55
C LEU A 50 -12.66 -3.11 6.93
N ASN A 51 -12.16 -3.95 6.01
CA ASN A 51 -11.81 -5.35 6.33
C ASN A 51 -10.34 -5.59 6.67
N LEU A 52 -9.45 -4.82 6.04
CA LEU A 52 -8.03 -5.12 6.01
C LEU A 52 -7.22 -4.51 7.16
N PRO A 53 -7.60 -3.36 7.78
CA PRO A 53 -6.75 -2.73 8.79
C PRO A 53 -6.52 -3.64 9.99
N LEU A 54 -7.57 -4.31 10.47
CA LEU A 54 -7.49 -5.04 11.74
C LEU A 54 -6.53 -6.23 11.66
N LYS A 55 -6.46 -6.95 10.54
CA LYS A 55 -5.59 -8.14 10.42
C LYS A 55 -4.14 -7.77 10.15
N LEU A 56 -3.89 -6.72 9.36
CA LEU A 56 -2.53 -6.25 9.09
C LEU A 56 -1.94 -5.52 10.30
N SER A 57 -2.73 -4.71 11.01
CA SER A 57 -2.31 -4.12 12.29
C SER A 57 -2.00 -5.21 13.33
N GLU A 58 -2.86 -6.23 13.43
CA GLU A 58 -2.64 -7.36 14.34
C GLU A 58 -1.35 -8.13 14.01
N TYR A 59 -1.02 -8.30 12.73
CA TYR A 59 0.26 -8.90 12.33
C TYR A 59 1.45 -8.09 12.85
N VAL A 60 1.42 -6.76 12.68
CA VAL A 60 2.47 -5.88 13.19
C VAL A 60 2.57 -5.98 14.71
N ARG A 61 1.44 -6.00 15.43
CA ARG A 61 1.43 -6.17 16.90
C ARG A 61 2.03 -7.50 17.34
N ARG A 62 1.68 -8.62 16.68
CA ARG A 62 2.17 -9.96 17.05
C ARG A 62 3.65 -10.14 16.76
N THR A 63 4.14 -9.56 15.68
CA THR A 63 5.53 -9.75 15.24
C THR A 63 6.48 -8.68 15.79
N ARG A 64 5.94 -7.51 16.17
CA ARG A 64 6.72 -6.29 16.41
C ARG A 64 7.70 -5.98 15.29
N VAL A 65 7.31 -6.32 14.06
CA VAL A 65 8.11 -6.03 12.88
C VAL A 65 8.15 -4.51 12.69
N PRO A 66 9.31 -3.91 12.38
CA PRO A 66 9.38 -2.49 12.08
C PRO A 66 8.42 -2.11 10.94
N LEU A 67 7.74 -0.97 11.05
CA LEU A 67 6.77 -0.53 10.04
C LEU A 67 7.37 -0.49 8.62
N ALA A 68 8.65 -0.13 8.49
CA ALA A 68 9.37 -0.17 7.22
C ALA A 68 9.39 -1.58 6.61
N GLN A 69 9.77 -2.60 7.40
CA GLN A 69 9.81 -3.99 6.94
C GLN A 69 8.40 -4.54 6.63
N PHE A 70 7.38 -4.11 7.38
CA PHE A 70 5.99 -4.43 7.05
C PHE A 70 5.57 -3.84 5.69
N VAL A 71 5.92 -2.57 5.43
CA VAL A 71 5.63 -1.92 4.14
C VAL A 71 6.37 -2.60 2.99
N GLU A 72 7.60 -3.05 3.20
CA GLU A 72 8.36 -3.85 2.23
C GLU A 72 7.64 -5.16 1.88
N LEU A 73 7.16 -5.88 2.90
CA LEU A 73 6.35 -7.09 2.71
C LEU A 73 5.10 -6.77 1.88
N ALA A 74 4.38 -5.69 2.23
CA ALA A 74 3.17 -5.28 1.53
C ALA A 74 3.42 -4.92 0.06
N ARG A 75 4.58 -4.34 -0.26
CA ARG A 75 5.01 -4.00 -1.64
C ARG A 75 5.58 -5.18 -2.41
N GLY A 76 5.82 -6.32 -1.76
CA GLY A 76 6.48 -7.47 -2.36
C GLY A 76 7.98 -7.23 -2.60
N GLN A 77 8.63 -6.38 -1.80
CA GLN A 77 10.08 -6.24 -1.82
C GLN A 77 10.75 -7.52 -1.30
N THR A 78 11.86 -7.88 -1.94
CA THR A 78 12.64 -9.09 -1.63
C THR A 78 14.13 -8.77 -1.74
N GLN A 79 14.98 -9.64 -1.22
CA GLN A 79 16.42 -9.48 -1.36
C GLN A 79 16.89 -9.50 -2.83
N SER A 80 16.23 -10.29 -3.68
CA SER A 80 16.56 -10.41 -5.11
C SER A 80 15.95 -9.30 -5.97
N ASP A 81 14.86 -8.70 -5.51
CA ASP A 81 14.20 -7.57 -6.16
C ASP A 81 13.65 -6.65 -5.07
N TYR A 82 14.43 -5.64 -4.74
CA TYR A 82 14.10 -4.68 -3.69
C TYR A 82 13.34 -3.44 -4.20
N ARG A 83 13.01 -3.40 -5.50
CA ARG A 83 12.32 -2.24 -6.09
C ARG A 83 10.99 -1.97 -5.39
N PRO A 84 10.68 -0.74 -4.97
CA PRO A 84 9.45 -0.44 -4.25
C PRO A 84 8.21 -0.46 -5.15
N ASN A 85 8.36 -0.16 -6.44
CA ASN A 85 7.28 -0.23 -7.42
C ASN A 85 7.60 -1.29 -8.47
N LYS A 86 6.99 -2.46 -8.35
CA LYS A 86 7.23 -3.59 -9.26
C LYS A 86 6.77 -3.34 -10.70
N ASN A 87 5.93 -2.32 -10.92
CA ASN A 87 5.50 -1.96 -12.27
C ASN A 87 6.57 -1.18 -13.04
N LEU A 88 7.48 -0.49 -12.35
CA LEU A 88 8.60 0.23 -12.97
C LEU A 88 9.75 -0.76 -13.25
N VAL A 89 9.89 -1.17 -14.51
CA VAL A 89 10.93 -2.13 -14.95
C VAL A 89 12.12 -1.35 -15.52
N PRO A 90 13.27 -1.29 -14.83
CA PRO A 90 14.43 -0.52 -15.28
C PRO A 90 14.87 -0.87 -16.70
N GLU A 91 14.86 -2.15 -17.07
CA GLU A 91 15.26 -2.62 -18.39
C GLU A 91 14.33 -2.06 -19.47
N VAL A 92 13.01 -2.07 -19.23
CA VAL A 92 12.02 -1.50 -20.15
C VAL A 92 12.17 0.02 -20.23
N ILE A 93 12.38 0.69 -19.09
CA ILE A 93 12.58 2.14 -19.03
C ILE A 93 13.84 2.52 -19.82
N SER A 94 14.93 1.78 -19.67
CA SER A 94 16.21 2.06 -20.36
C SER A 94 16.08 2.04 -21.89
N VAL A 95 15.28 1.11 -22.42
CA VAL A 95 15.04 0.98 -23.86
C VAL A 95 14.07 2.04 -24.35
N LEU A 96 12.94 2.22 -23.67
CA LEU A 96 11.88 3.12 -24.14
C LEU A 96 12.23 4.61 -23.98
N CYS A 97 13.04 4.93 -22.98
CA CYS A 97 13.46 6.29 -22.66
C CYS A 97 14.91 6.55 -23.10
N ALA A 98 15.43 5.80 -24.07
CA ALA A 98 16.75 6.03 -24.64
C ALA A 98 16.85 7.47 -25.19
N GLY A 99 17.90 8.20 -24.78
CA GLY A 99 18.09 9.60 -25.12
C GLY A 99 17.30 10.60 -24.26
N TYR A 100 16.49 10.15 -23.30
CA TYR A 100 15.85 11.04 -22.34
C TYR A 100 16.90 11.66 -21.41
N PRO A 101 16.98 13.01 -21.29
CA PRO A 101 18.04 13.66 -20.51
C PRO A 101 18.11 13.23 -19.05
N ARG A 102 16.99 12.82 -18.45
CA ARG A 102 16.91 12.37 -17.05
C ARG A 102 16.66 10.87 -16.90
N LEU A 103 17.19 10.09 -17.84
CA LEU A 103 17.04 8.63 -17.82
C LEU A 103 17.64 8.03 -16.55
N VAL A 104 18.79 8.55 -16.10
CA VAL A 104 19.48 8.08 -14.89
C VAL A 104 18.57 8.23 -13.66
N GLU A 105 17.91 9.38 -13.51
CA GLU A 105 17.00 9.66 -12.41
C GLU A 105 15.74 8.79 -12.48
N LEU A 106 15.20 8.53 -13.68
CA LEU A 106 14.08 7.60 -13.85
C LEU A 106 14.46 6.17 -13.44
N LEU A 107 15.65 5.71 -13.81
CA LEU A 107 16.16 4.40 -13.42
C LEU A 107 16.41 4.35 -11.91
N GLN A 108 16.91 5.42 -11.31
CA GLN A 108 17.07 5.50 -9.86
C GLN A 108 15.71 5.43 -9.14
N ILE A 109 14.70 6.16 -9.61
CA ILE A 109 13.34 6.09 -9.06
C ILE A 109 12.75 4.67 -9.20
N ALA A 110 12.96 4.01 -10.32
CA ALA A 110 12.49 2.64 -10.53
C ALA A 110 13.18 1.65 -9.59
N ASN A 111 14.48 1.83 -9.32
CA ASN A 111 15.27 0.94 -8.48
C ASN A 111 15.07 1.17 -6.99
N GLU A 112 15.07 2.43 -6.56
CA GLU A 112 15.17 2.81 -5.15
C GLU A 112 13.91 3.52 -4.62
N GLY A 113 12.97 3.82 -5.51
CA GLY A 113 11.84 4.70 -5.20
C GLY A 113 12.23 6.17 -5.25
N VAL A 114 11.24 7.03 -4.99
CA VAL A 114 11.47 8.47 -4.92
C VAL A 114 12.16 8.81 -3.61
N ARG A 115 13.38 9.33 -3.69
CA ARG A 115 14.12 9.90 -2.54
C ARG A 115 14.07 11.41 -2.61
N VAL A 116 13.27 12.02 -1.74
CA VAL A 116 13.13 13.48 -1.69
C VAL A 116 14.17 14.03 -0.72
N GLN A 117 15.13 14.79 -1.24
CA GLN A 117 15.98 15.64 -0.41
C GLN A 117 15.30 16.98 -0.23
N LEU A 118 14.80 17.23 0.98
CA LEU A 118 14.18 18.51 1.29
C LEU A 118 15.29 19.54 1.51
N ALA A 119 15.29 20.62 0.72
CA ALA A 119 16.26 21.71 0.88
C ALA A 119 16.17 22.38 2.27
N ARG A 120 14.99 22.30 2.89
CA ARG A 120 14.69 22.77 4.24
C ARG A 120 13.68 21.81 4.84
N VAL A 121 13.87 21.39 6.08
CA VAL A 121 12.84 20.64 6.81
C VAL A 121 11.64 21.58 7.00
N PRO A 122 10.43 21.20 6.57
CA PRO A 122 9.24 22.01 6.83
C PRO A 122 9.10 22.24 8.34
N PRO A 123 8.69 23.45 8.77
CA PRO A 123 8.43 23.68 10.18
C PRO A 123 7.39 22.66 10.66
N ALA A 124 7.63 22.07 11.83
CA ALA A 124 6.66 21.17 12.44
C ALA A 124 5.37 21.97 12.66
N ASN A 125 4.30 21.60 11.97
CA ASN A 125 2.99 22.18 12.19
C ASN A 125 2.51 21.72 13.57
N SER A 126 2.67 22.59 14.57
CA SER A 126 2.19 22.36 15.94
C SER A 126 0.67 22.35 16.04
N ARG A 127 -0.02 22.89 15.01
CA ARG A 127 -1.47 22.88 14.89
C ARG A 127 -1.85 22.36 13.51
N LEU A 128 -2.72 21.36 13.49
CA LEU A 128 -3.41 20.96 12.28
C LEU A 128 -4.21 22.16 11.77
N PRO A 129 -4.08 22.57 10.50
CA PRO A 129 -4.98 23.57 9.93
C PRO A 129 -6.41 23.03 10.04
N PRO A 130 -7.42 23.89 10.22
CA PRO A 130 -8.82 23.46 10.22
C PRO A 130 -9.10 22.80 8.88
N ASN A 131 -9.22 21.47 8.90
CA ASN A 131 -9.64 20.71 7.74
C ASN A 131 -11.11 21.03 7.48
N HIS A 132 -11.51 20.98 6.21
CA HIS A 132 -12.93 21.02 5.88
C HIS A 132 -13.58 19.80 6.55
N GLY A 133 -14.65 19.99 7.33
CA GLY A 133 -15.34 18.92 8.08
C GLY A 133 -16.01 17.85 7.21
N SER A 134 -15.75 17.86 5.90
CA SER A 134 -16.37 16.93 4.93
C SER A 134 -16.00 15.47 5.20
N ALA A 135 -14.81 15.21 5.74
CA ALA A 135 -14.43 13.85 6.13
C ALA A 135 -15.31 13.32 7.27
N ASP A 136 -15.62 14.16 8.24
CA ASP A 136 -16.48 13.83 9.38
C ASP A 136 -17.95 13.76 8.95
N GLU A 137 -18.43 14.77 8.21
CA GLU A 137 -19.79 14.85 7.66
C GLU A 137 -20.11 13.68 6.70
N ARG A 138 -19.09 13.17 6.00
CA ARG A 138 -19.25 12.13 4.97
C ARG A 138 -18.43 10.88 5.28
N VAL A 139 -18.23 10.57 6.56
CA VAL A 139 -17.38 9.46 7.01
C VAL A 139 -17.76 8.13 6.35
N ASN A 140 -19.04 7.89 6.10
CA ASN A 140 -19.50 6.66 5.46
C ASN A 140 -19.06 6.58 3.98
N ILE A 141 -19.11 7.69 3.23
CA ILE A 141 -18.60 7.78 1.86
C ILE A 141 -17.07 7.64 1.85
N LEU A 142 -16.39 8.25 2.83
CA LEU A 142 -14.95 8.11 2.97
C LEU A 142 -14.56 6.64 3.21
N ARG A 143 -15.23 5.94 4.13
CA ARG A 143 -15.04 4.50 4.37
C ARG A 143 -15.27 3.69 3.10
N LYS A 144 -16.32 3.99 2.33
CA LYS A 144 -16.59 3.35 1.03
C LYS A 144 -15.40 3.47 0.07
N ASN A 145 -14.86 4.67 -0.09
CA ASN A 145 -13.79 4.94 -1.04
C ASN A 145 -12.46 4.32 -0.57
N ILE A 146 -12.14 4.46 0.72
CA ILE A 146 -10.96 3.80 1.33
C ILE A 146 -11.08 2.29 1.17
N ARG A 147 -12.25 1.73 1.42
CA ARG A 147 -12.50 0.29 1.29
C ARG A 147 -12.21 -0.22 -0.12
N LYS A 148 -12.64 0.51 -1.14
CA LYS A 148 -12.33 0.19 -2.54
C LYS A 148 -10.81 0.16 -2.78
N ASP A 149 -10.09 1.19 -2.33
CA ASP A 149 -8.65 1.28 -2.52
C ASP A 149 -7.89 0.20 -1.71
N GLN A 150 -8.40 -0.21 -0.55
CA GLN A 150 -7.86 -1.33 0.21
C GLN A 150 -8.04 -2.67 -0.52
N ASP A 151 -9.23 -2.94 -1.04
CA ASP A 151 -9.53 -4.18 -1.75
C ASP A 151 -8.68 -4.30 -3.03
N GLU A 152 -8.33 -3.17 -3.62
CA GLU A 152 -7.42 -3.06 -4.76
C GLU A 152 -5.93 -2.95 -4.36
N TRP A 153 -5.60 -3.10 -3.06
CA TRP A 153 -4.25 -2.99 -2.49
C TRP A 153 -3.50 -1.68 -2.85
N ARG A 154 -4.26 -0.61 -3.13
CA ARG A 154 -3.72 0.72 -3.44
C ARG A 154 -3.37 1.53 -2.20
N CYS A 155 -4.03 1.25 -1.08
CA CYS A 155 -3.71 1.83 0.21
C CYS A 155 -3.66 0.76 1.31
N LEU A 156 -2.84 1.04 2.31
CA LEU A 156 -2.88 0.35 3.59
C LEU A 156 -3.61 1.26 4.56
N VAL A 157 -4.57 0.71 5.28
CA VAL A 157 -5.10 1.38 6.47
C VAL A 157 -4.64 0.54 7.62
N LEU A 158 -4.09 1.20 8.63
CA LEU A 158 -3.52 0.59 9.81
C LEU A 158 -3.99 1.39 11.02
N ASP A 159 -3.90 0.78 12.18
CA ASP A 159 -4.21 1.47 13.42
C ASP A 159 -3.08 2.46 13.76
N SER A 160 -3.43 3.63 14.31
CA SER A 160 -2.46 4.71 14.53
C SER A 160 -1.43 4.39 15.62
N ASP A 161 -1.78 3.50 16.56
CA ASP A 161 -0.90 3.03 17.64
C ASP A 161 0.33 2.28 17.12
N LEU A 162 0.31 1.79 15.88
CA LEU A 162 1.49 1.13 15.27
C LEU A 162 2.68 2.07 15.08
N LEU A 163 2.49 3.39 15.16
CA LEU A 163 3.59 4.37 15.12
C LEU A 163 4.43 4.35 16.40
N GLU A 164 3.94 3.72 17.46
CA GLU A 164 4.56 3.65 18.79
C GLU A 164 5.22 2.29 19.08
N ILE A 165 5.10 1.32 18.17
CA ILE A 165 5.67 -0.04 18.27
C ILE A 165 7.07 -0.08 17.67
#